data_AF-A0AAE9JCJ1-F1
#
_entry.id   AF-A0AAE9JCJ1-F1
#
_cell.length_a   1.000
_cell.length_b   1.000
_cell.length_c   1.000
_cell.angle_alpha   90.00
_cell.angle_beta   90.00
_cell.angle_gamma   90.00
#
_symmetry.space_group_name_H-M   'P 1'
#
loop_
_entity.id
_entity.type
_entity.pdbx_description
1 polymer ?
#
loop_
_entity_poly.entity_id
_entity_poly.type
_entity_poly.pdbx_seq_one_letter_code
_entity_poly.pdbx_strand_id
1 'polypeptide(L)'
;MKLLLLTLTVSSFLLLSDACCPFPAFSFSAVTSVTKEDFKCSESITVTCSYEDETAKVGIAANVTDEEGTKPNVLKRGSSPVKVTLTCDKASKLWKVDKSSKKYSNVACVMSNTGSVWVLY
;
A
#
# COMPACT_ATOMS: atom_id res chain seq x y z
N MET A 1 -28.87 -24.38 -51.36
CA MET A 1 -28.13 -24.65 -50.12
C MET A 1 -27.96 -23.33 -49.38
N LYS A 2 -28.79 -23.07 -48.36
CA LYS A 2 -28.84 -21.79 -47.60
C LYS A 2 -27.79 -21.86 -46.50
N LEU A 3 -26.71 -21.09 -46.64
CA LEU A 3 -25.66 -20.97 -45.64
C LEU A 3 -26.16 -20.04 -44.52
N LEU A 4 -26.56 -20.61 -43.38
CA LEU A 4 -26.85 -19.84 -42.17
C LEU A 4 -25.54 -19.32 -41.59
N LEU A 5 -25.29 -18.01 -41.68
CA LEU A 5 -24.28 -17.34 -40.88
C LEU A 5 -24.77 -17.27 -39.43
N LEU A 6 -24.24 -18.13 -38.57
CA LEU A 6 -24.30 -17.94 -37.12
C LEU A 6 -23.34 -16.80 -36.75
N THR A 7 -23.86 -15.59 -36.59
CA THR A 7 -23.12 -14.51 -35.92
C THR A 7 -23.08 -14.82 -34.43
N LEU A 8 -21.98 -15.42 -33.97
CA LEU A 8 -21.63 -15.44 -32.54
C LEU A 8 -21.40 -13.99 -32.11
N THR A 9 -22.42 -13.36 -31.53
CA THR A 9 -22.24 -12.14 -30.75
C THR A 9 -21.48 -12.52 -29.48
N VAL A 10 -20.14 -12.46 -29.56
CA VAL A 10 -19.29 -12.41 -28.37
C VAL A 10 -19.65 -11.10 -27.68
N SER A 11 -20.61 -11.19 -26.75
CA SER A 11 -20.92 -10.10 -25.84
C SER A 11 -19.69 -9.94 -24.97
N SER A 12 -18.78 -9.09 -25.41
CA SER A 12 -17.64 -8.62 -24.64
C SER A 12 -18.21 -7.96 -23.40
N PHE A 13 -18.40 -8.76 -22.35
CA PHE A 13 -18.56 -8.28 -21.00
C PHE A 13 -17.30 -7.48 -20.71
N LEU A 14 -17.40 -6.16 -20.92
CA LEU A 14 -16.53 -5.18 -20.31
C LEU A 14 -16.75 -5.34 -18.82
N LEU A 15 -16.08 -6.32 -18.22
CA LEU A 15 -15.83 -6.37 -16.80
C LEU A 15 -15.10 -5.07 -16.53
N LEU A 16 -15.84 -4.06 -16.10
CA LEU A 16 -15.32 -2.88 -15.42
C LEU A 16 -14.47 -3.46 -14.27
N SER A 17 -13.18 -3.65 -14.52
CA SER A 17 -12.25 -3.98 -13.46
C SER A 17 -12.35 -2.82 -12.50
N ASP A 18 -13.00 -3.04 -11.35
CA ASP A 18 -13.14 -2.02 -10.33
C ASP A 18 -11.75 -1.41 -10.10
N ALA A 19 -11.65 -0.09 -10.22
CA ALA A 19 -10.39 0.61 -10.00
C ALA A 19 -10.01 0.42 -8.52
N CYS A 20 -9.11 -0.53 -8.26
CA CYS A 20 -8.89 -1.05 -6.93
C CYS A 20 -7.40 -1.10 -6.60
N CYS A 21 -7.06 -0.77 -5.35
CA CYS A 21 -5.67 -0.77 -4.92
C CYS A 21 -5.22 -2.21 -4.64
N PRO A 22 -4.10 -2.67 -5.22
CA PRO A 22 -3.54 -3.97 -4.90
C PRO A 22 -3.06 -3.97 -3.45
N PHE A 23 -2.91 -5.17 -2.86
CA PHE A 23 -2.23 -5.31 -1.57
C PHE A 23 -0.92 -4.51 -1.59
N PRO A 24 -0.67 -3.60 -0.64
CA PRO A 24 0.46 -2.68 -0.74
C PRO A 24 1.78 -3.45 -0.82
N ALA A 25 2.72 -2.96 -1.62
CA ALA A 25 4.07 -3.49 -1.59
C ALA A 25 4.72 -3.05 -0.27
N PHE A 26 5.17 -4.03 0.52
CA PHE A 26 5.84 -3.79 1.79
C PHE A 26 7.33 -4.09 1.69
N SER A 27 8.17 -3.27 2.33
CA SER A 27 9.51 -3.74 2.71
C SER A 27 9.39 -4.85 3.76
N PHE A 28 10.47 -5.60 3.97
CA PHE A 28 10.57 -6.58 5.04
C PHE A 28 10.10 -6.00 6.39
N SER A 29 9.68 -6.86 7.32
CA SER A 29 9.35 -6.53 8.71
C SER A 29 8.02 -5.79 8.98
N ALA A 30 7.22 -5.48 7.97
CA ALA A 30 5.88 -4.90 8.16
C ALA A 30 4.81 -5.98 8.42
N VAL A 31 4.05 -5.84 9.51
CA VAL A 31 2.89 -6.69 9.81
C VAL A 31 1.60 -5.96 9.45
N THR A 32 0.71 -6.62 8.72
CA THR A 32 -0.57 -6.05 8.30
C THR A 32 -1.77 -6.64 9.07
N SER A 33 -2.87 -5.89 9.14
CA SER A 33 -4.12 -6.35 9.77
C SER A 33 -4.80 -7.50 9.02
N VAL A 34 -4.46 -7.71 7.75
CA VAL A 34 -4.93 -8.81 6.91
C VAL A 34 -3.76 -9.37 6.11
N THR A 35 -3.80 -10.66 5.79
CA THR A 35 -2.82 -11.30 4.91
C THR A 35 -3.01 -10.85 3.46
N LYS A 36 -2.07 -11.17 2.58
CA LYS A 36 -2.20 -10.87 1.15
C LYS A 36 -3.33 -11.70 0.52
N GLU A 37 -3.52 -12.92 1.01
CA GLU A 37 -4.49 -13.90 0.53
C GLU A 37 -5.92 -13.53 0.95
N ASP A 38 -6.08 -13.00 2.15
CA ASP A 38 -7.39 -12.59 2.68
C ASP A 38 -7.78 -11.17 2.28
N PHE A 39 -6.86 -10.43 1.65
CA PHE A 39 -7.07 -9.04 1.30
C PHE A 39 -8.11 -8.86 0.19
N LYS A 40 -9.18 -8.13 0.52
CA LYS A 40 -10.23 -7.73 -0.41
C LYS A 40 -9.88 -6.38 -1.03
N CYS A 41 -10.06 -6.26 -2.33
CA CYS A 41 -9.55 -5.09 -3.04
C CYS A 41 -10.10 -3.77 -2.48
N SER A 42 -9.20 -2.80 -2.27
CA SER A 42 -9.49 -1.48 -1.68
C SER A 42 -9.98 -1.45 -0.24
N GLU A 43 -9.98 -2.57 0.49
CA GLU A 43 -10.24 -2.50 1.92
C GLU A 43 -9.11 -1.75 2.63
N SER A 44 -9.44 -1.13 3.77
CA SER A 44 -8.43 -0.42 4.55
C SER A 44 -7.50 -1.43 5.21
N ILE A 45 -6.20 -1.17 5.16
CA ILE A 45 -5.19 -2.07 5.73
C ILE A 45 -4.35 -1.30 6.74
N THR A 46 -4.21 -1.87 7.94
CA THR A 46 -3.36 -1.28 8.98
C THR A 46 -1.99 -1.94 8.94
N VAL A 47 -0.95 -1.13 8.82
CA VAL A 47 0.46 -1.53 8.85
C VAL A 47 0.99 -1.26 10.24
N THR A 48 1.64 -2.26 10.83
CA THR A 48 2.32 -2.19 12.11
C THR A 48 3.81 -2.44 11.88
N CYS A 49 4.64 -1.51 12.33
CA CYS A 49 6.07 -1.70 12.43
C CYS A 49 6.46 -1.81 13.89
N SER A 50 7.13 -2.91 14.23
CA SER A 50 7.56 -3.25 15.57
C SER A 50 8.99 -3.78 15.53
N TYR A 51 9.67 -3.62 16.65
CA TYR A 51 10.97 -4.21 16.94
C TYR A 51 10.91 -4.90 18.29
N GLU A 52 11.78 -5.89 18.51
CA GLU A 52 11.83 -6.69 19.74
C GLU A 52 12.03 -5.82 20.99
N ASP A 53 12.85 -4.78 20.87
CA ASP A 53 12.98 -3.74 21.89
C ASP A 53 11.86 -2.69 21.74
N GLU A 54 10.93 -2.65 22.70
CA GLU A 54 9.82 -1.68 22.75
C GLU A 54 10.30 -0.22 22.86
N THR A 55 11.53 0.00 23.34
CA THR A 55 12.12 1.34 23.44
C THR A 55 12.73 1.82 22.13
N ALA A 56 12.94 0.90 21.18
CA ALA A 56 13.52 1.21 19.88
C ALA A 56 12.67 2.22 19.11
N LYS A 57 13.34 3.13 18.42
CA LYS A 57 12.70 4.15 17.58
C LYS A 57 12.44 3.58 16.19
N VAL A 58 11.17 3.31 15.93
CA VAL A 58 10.68 2.77 14.66
C VAL A 58 9.75 3.78 13.97
N GLY A 59 9.55 3.57 12.69
CA GLY A 59 8.74 4.44 11.85
C GLY A 59 8.16 3.69 10.67
N ILE A 60 7.24 4.35 9.99
CA ILE A 60 6.62 3.89 8.77
C ILE A 60 6.93 4.93 7.71
N ALA A 61 7.58 4.53 6.62
CA ALA A 61 7.90 5.36 5.48
C ALA A 61 7.17 4.85 4.23
N ALA A 62 6.94 5.73 3.26
CA ALA A 62 6.28 5.38 2.01
C ALA A 62 6.84 6.22 0.86
N ASN A 63 6.99 5.65 -0.33
CA ASN A 63 7.44 6.44 -1.48
C ASN A 63 6.25 7.21 -2.07
N VAL A 64 6.47 8.51 -2.26
CA VAL A 64 5.54 9.36 -3.00
C VAL A 64 5.71 9.06 -4.47
N THR A 65 4.62 8.71 -5.14
CA THR A 65 4.63 8.29 -6.55
C THR A 65 4.84 9.44 -7.53
N ASP A 66 4.48 10.66 -7.13
CA ASP A 66 4.46 11.85 -7.99
C ASP A 66 5.65 12.82 -7.73
N GLU A 67 6.63 12.47 -6.89
CA GLU A 67 7.80 13.31 -6.62
C GLU A 67 9.03 12.83 -7.41
N GLU A 68 9.57 13.68 -8.29
CA GLU A 68 10.88 13.47 -8.91
C GLU A 68 11.97 13.38 -7.82
N GLY A 69 12.68 12.25 -7.80
CA GLY A 69 13.65 11.95 -6.75
C GLY A 69 12.99 11.25 -5.57
N THR A 70 13.15 9.92 -5.53
CA THR A 70 12.57 8.92 -4.62
C THR A 70 12.86 9.17 -3.13
N LYS A 71 12.40 10.28 -2.57
CA LYS A 71 12.55 10.56 -1.13
C LYS A 71 11.41 9.87 -0.39
N PRO A 72 11.71 8.87 0.47
CA PRO A 72 10.69 8.25 1.28
C PRO A 72 10.06 9.29 2.21
N ASN A 73 8.74 9.40 2.17
CA ASN A 73 7.98 10.22 3.10
C ASN A 73 7.74 9.43 4.38
N VAL A 74 8.16 9.97 5.54
CA VAL A 74 7.90 9.29 6.81
C VAL A 74 6.49 9.61 7.27
N LEU A 75 5.62 8.61 7.21
CA LEU A 75 4.22 8.68 7.60
C LEU A 75 4.04 8.78 9.12
N LYS A 76 4.88 8.07 9.88
CA LYS A 76 4.82 8.04 11.34
C LYS A 76 6.16 7.65 11.94
N ARG A 77 6.47 8.17 13.14
CA ARG A 77 7.63 7.84 13.97
C ARG A 77 7.17 7.64 15.41
N GLY A 78 7.86 6.79 16.17
CA GLY A 78 7.54 6.55 17.57
C GLY A 78 8.43 5.49 18.21
N SER A 79 8.12 5.15 19.46
CA SER A 79 8.62 3.92 20.06
C SER A 79 7.87 2.72 19.48
N SER A 80 8.51 1.55 19.47
CA SER A 80 7.90 0.31 19.00
C SER A 80 6.71 -0.09 19.90
N PRO A 81 5.53 -0.44 19.34
CA PRO A 81 5.17 -0.47 17.93
C PRO A 81 4.54 0.84 17.42
N VAL A 82 4.67 1.10 16.11
CA VAL A 82 3.96 2.18 15.41
C VAL A 82 2.98 1.61 14.39
N LYS A 83 1.82 2.29 14.23
CA LYS A 83 0.75 1.87 13.32
C LYS A 83 0.24 2.99 12.43
N VAL A 84 -0.02 2.68 11.15
CA VAL A 84 -0.74 3.55 10.21
C VAL A 84 -1.80 2.76 9.47
N THR A 85 -2.95 3.38 9.21
CA THR A 85 -4.00 2.80 8.37
C THR A 85 -3.92 3.41 6.98
N LEU A 86 -3.83 2.55 5.97
CA LEU A 86 -3.85 2.91 4.56
C LEU A 86 -5.27 2.76 4.04
N THR A 87 -5.76 3.79 3.37
CA THR A 87 -7.02 3.75 2.62
C THR A 87 -6.74 3.87 1.13
N CYS A 88 -7.53 3.16 0.32
CA CYS A 88 -7.36 3.19 -1.13
C CYS A 88 -7.95 4.47 -1.71
N ASP A 89 -7.16 5.24 -2.45
CA ASP A 89 -7.67 6.23 -3.39
C ASP A 89 -7.99 5.54 -4.72
N LYS A 90 -9.24 5.12 -4.90
CA LYS A 90 -9.70 4.38 -6.09
C LYS A 90 -9.47 5.15 -7.40
N ALA A 91 -9.47 6.49 -7.37
CA ALA A 91 -9.27 7.31 -8.56
C ALA A 91 -7.86 7.14 -9.14
N SER A 92 -6.84 7.15 -8.28
CA SER A 92 -5.44 6.94 -8.69
C SER A 92 -4.95 5.50 -8.52
N LYS A 93 -5.72 4.64 -7.86
CA LYS A 93 -5.33 3.26 -7.49
C LYS A 93 -4.08 3.22 -6.61
N LEU A 94 -3.95 4.22 -5.73
CA LEU A 94 -2.81 4.38 -4.82
C LEU A 94 -3.29 4.46 -3.38
N TRP A 95 -2.40 4.12 -2.46
CA TRP A 95 -2.65 4.18 -1.03
C TRP A 95 -2.50 5.60 -0.51
N LYS A 96 -3.32 5.98 0.47
CA LYS A 96 -3.19 7.23 1.22
C LYS A 96 -3.35 6.97 2.70
N VAL A 97 -2.89 7.92 3.50
CA VAL A 97 -3.13 7.98 4.95
C VAL A 97 -4.10 9.12 5.22
N ASP A 98 -4.94 8.99 6.24
CA ASP A 98 -5.87 10.04 6.63
C ASP A 98 -5.16 11.40 6.80
N LYS A 99 -5.76 12.45 6.23
CA LYS A 99 -5.27 13.85 6.23
C LYS A 99 -3.98 14.10 5.42
N SER A 100 -3.41 13.10 4.75
CA SER A 100 -2.31 13.28 3.78
C SER A 100 -2.87 13.50 2.37
N SER A 101 -2.39 14.55 1.68
CA SER A 101 -2.67 14.76 0.25
C SER A 101 -1.83 13.85 -0.67
N LYS A 102 -0.74 13.28 -0.14
CA LYS A 102 0.19 12.43 -0.87
C LYS A 102 -0.35 11.00 -1.04
N LYS A 103 0.10 10.37 -2.13
CA LYS A 103 -0.30 9.03 -2.58
C LYS A 103 0.92 8.12 -2.71
N TYR A 104 0.74 6.87 -2.33
CA TYR A 104 1.81 5.93 -2.11
C TYR A 104 1.55 4.61 -2.83
N SER A 105 2.58 4.05 -3.45
CA SER A 105 2.53 2.71 -4.05
C SER A 105 3.08 1.64 -3.10
N ASN A 106 3.99 2.02 -2.21
CA ASN A 106 4.67 1.12 -1.28
C ASN A 106 4.87 1.76 0.09
N VAL A 107 4.97 0.91 1.11
CA VAL A 107 5.19 1.28 2.51
C VAL A 107 6.31 0.43 3.09
N ALA A 108 7.08 0.97 4.02
CA ALA A 108 8.23 0.32 4.60
C ALA A 108 8.35 0.61 6.10
N CYS A 109 8.83 -0.37 6.85
CA CYS A 109 9.30 -0.15 8.20
C CYS A 109 10.69 0.49 8.17
N VAL A 110 10.89 1.47 9.04
CA VAL A 110 12.18 2.12 9.22
C VAL A 110 12.56 2.14 10.68
N MET A 111 13.86 2.05 10.95
CA MET A 111 14.44 2.14 12.29
C MET A 111 15.48 3.25 12.33
N SER A 112 15.59 3.92 13.48
CA SER A 112 16.70 4.83 13.76
C SER A 112 17.86 4.07 14.39
N ASN A 113 18.98 3.95 13.67
CA ASN A 113 20.17 3.24 14.15
C ASN A 113 21.09 4.12 15.03
N THR A 114 21.06 5.45 14.84
CA THR A 114 21.74 6.47 15.68
C THR A 114 21.34 7.88 15.21
N GLY A 115 20.77 8.71 16.09
CA GLY A 115 20.41 10.10 15.76
C GLY A 115 19.27 10.25 14.74
N SER A 116 19.51 11.00 13.66
CA SER A 116 18.50 11.43 12.67
C SER A 116 18.35 10.48 11.47
N VAL A 117 19.15 9.42 11.38
CA VAL A 117 19.23 8.53 10.21
C VAL A 117 18.25 7.38 10.35
N TRP A 118 17.32 7.29 9.41
CA TRP A 118 16.31 6.24 9.32
C TRP A 118 16.71 5.25 8.23
N VAL A 119 16.88 3.98 8.58
CA VAL A 119 17.22 2.90 7.66
C VAL A 119 16.03 1.97 7.49
N LEU A 120 15.90 1.37 6.30
CA LEU A 120 14.94 0.29 6.08
C LEU A 120 15.28 -0.86 7.02
N TYR A 121 14.24 -1.38 7.68
CA TYR A 121 14.31 -2.52 8.58
C TYR A 121 13.33 -3.59 8.10
#